data_AF-A0A970YH66-F1
#
_entry.id   AF-A0A970YH66-F1
#
_cell.length_a   1.000
_cell.length_b   1.000
_cell.length_c   1.000
_cell.angle_alpha   90.00
_cell.angle_beta   90.00
_cell.angle_gamma   90.00
#
_symmetry.space_group_name_H-M   'P 1'
#
loop_
_entity.id
_entity.type
_entity.pdbx_description
1 polymer ?
#
loop_
_entity_poly.entity_id
_entity_poly.type
_entity_poly.pdbx_seq_one_letter_code
_entity_poly.pdbx_strand_id
1 'polypeptide(L)'
;LRAIREDRVAAQAMGINVFKHQLMAFVVGGFFAGISGSLYGHWLSTIDPRTNTFGILLTFNVLIMIVLGGLGSITGAIIGGALFAFLSEWLRFLEGPMNLFGFKIMGMSGMRMLVFSGLFVIIMIFWPRGLMGRKEFSWEGLASLFRRGDKR
;
A
#
# COMPACT_ATOMS: atom_id res chain seq x y z
N LEU A 1 12.76 7.28 13.75
CA LEU A 1 13.43 6.34 12.82
C LEU A 1 14.27 7.02 11.74
N ARG A 2 13.93 8.24 11.27
CA ARG A 2 14.69 8.94 10.22
C ARG A 2 16.18 9.13 10.58
N ALA A 3 16.48 9.60 11.80
CA ALA A 3 17.85 9.72 12.29
C ALA A 3 18.63 8.38 12.31
N ILE A 4 17.97 7.29 12.74
CA ILE A 4 18.55 5.93 12.76
C ILE A 4 18.82 5.42 11.33
N ARG A 5 17.98 5.82 10.36
CA ARG A 5 18.09 5.41 8.96
C ARG A 5 19.25 6.12 8.24
N GLU A 6 19.60 7.33 8.65
CA GLU A 6 20.71 8.10 8.06
C GLU A 6 22.05 7.64 8.62
N ASP A 7 22.21 7.62 9.95
CA ASP A 7 23.40 7.07 10.58
C ASP A 7 23.07 6.50 11.96
N ARG A 8 23.29 5.18 12.09
CA ARG A 8 23.03 4.44 13.32
C ARG A 8 24.03 4.77 14.41
N VAL A 9 25.30 4.96 14.06
CA VAL A 9 26.39 5.23 15.00
C VAL A 9 26.26 6.64 15.56
N ALA A 10 25.98 7.63 14.69
CA ALA A 10 25.71 9.00 15.13
C ALA A 10 24.46 9.08 16.03
N ALA A 11 23.38 8.37 15.68
CA ALA A 11 22.18 8.36 16.53
C ALA A 11 22.46 7.78 17.93
N GLN A 12 23.30 6.75 18.04
CA GLN A 12 23.73 6.20 19.34
C GLN A 12 24.59 7.19 20.13
N ALA A 13 25.53 7.88 19.46
CA ALA A 13 26.37 8.90 20.08
C ALA A 13 25.56 10.09 20.63
N MET A 14 24.43 10.41 19.99
CA MET A 14 23.48 11.44 20.45
C MET A 14 22.57 10.96 21.60
N GLY A 15 22.82 9.79 22.19
CA GLY A 15 22.07 9.25 23.32
C GLY A 15 20.75 8.58 22.95
N ILE A 16 20.46 8.36 21.66
CA ILE A 16 19.24 7.67 21.23
C ILE A 16 19.44 6.16 21.35
N ASN A 17 18.62 5.49 22.16
CA ASN A 17 18.61 4.02 22.21
C ASN A 17 18.01 3.44 20.92
N VAL A 18 18.88 3.12 19.96
CA VAL A 18 18.48 2.59 18.65
C VAL A 18 17.72 1.26 18.77
N PHE A 19 18.16 0.36 19.65
CA PHE A 19 17.55 -0.96 19.81
C PHE A 19 16.09 -0.84 20.24
N LYS A 20 15.79 -0.03 21.26
CA LYS A 20 14.42 0.20 21.75
C LYS A 20 13.50 0.72 20.64
N HIS A 21 13.97 1.67 19.84
CA HIS A 21 13.15 2.27 18.77
C HIS A 21 12.92 1.31 17.60
N GLN A 22 13.91 0.50 17.22
CA GLN A 22 13.75 -0.53 16.19
C GLN A 22 12.81 -1.65 16.67
N LEU A 23 12.96 -2.08 17.93
CA LEU A 23 12.09 -3.10 18.52
C LEU A 23 10.64 -2.62 18.59
N MET A 24 10.39 -1.39 19.04
CA MET A 24 9.05 -0.80 19.05
C MET A 24 8.43 -0.78 17.64
N ALA A 25 9.19 -0.37 16.63
CA ALA A 25 8.72 -0.34 15.25
C ALA A 25 8.38 -1.75 14.72
N PHE A 26 9.20 -2.74 15.05
CA PHE A 26 8.97 -4.14 14.68
C PHE A 26 7.74 -4.72 15.38
N VAL A 27 7.59 -4.49 16.69
CA VAL A 27 6.43 -4.98 17.47
C VAL A 27 5.13 -4.37 16.97
N VAL A 28 5.11 -3.05 16.70
CA VAL A 28 3.92 -2.38 16.15
C VAL A 28 3.58 -2.94 14.75
N GLY A 29 4.57 -3.10 13.88
CA GLY A 29 4.35 -3.70 12.55
C GLY A 29 3.85 -5.14 12.63
N GLY A 30 4.46 -5.96 13.48
CA GLY A 30 4.08 -7.36 13.71
C GLY A 30 2.68 -7.50 14.31
N PHE A 31 2.28 -6.59 15.20
CA PHE A 31 0.93 -6.55 15.77
C PHE A 31 -0.13 -6.37 14.68
N PHE A 32 0.01 -5.36 13.82
CA PHE A 32 -0.93 -5.13 12.73
C PHE A 32 -0.90 -6.24 11.66
N ALA A 33 0.28 -6.76 11.33
CA ALA A 33 0.41 -7.89 10.40
C ALA A 33 -0.27 -9.15 10.95
N GLY A 34 -0.16 -9.42 12.25
CA GLY A 34 -0.81 -10.53 12.93
C GLY A 34 -2.34 -10.41 12.92
N ILE A 35 -2.88 -9.24 13.27
CA ILE A 35 -4.32 -8.98 13.21
C ILE A 35 -4.85 -9.13 11.78
N SER A 36 -4.16 -8.52 10.81
CA SER A 36 -4.54 -8.60 9.41
C SER A 36 -4.51 -10.05 8.89
N GLY A 37 -3.48 -10.82 9.23
CA GLY A 37 -3.37 -12.22 8.83
C GLY A 37 -4.42 -13.12 9.46
N SER A 38 -4.70 -12.92 10.76
CA SER A 38 -5.75 -13.66 11.47
C SER A 38 -7.14 -13.38 10.89
N LEU A 39 -7.45 -12.10 10.62
CA LEU A 39 -8.71 -11.70 10.00
C LEU A 39 -8.85 -12.26 8.58
N TYR A 40 -7.77 -12.20 7.77
CA TYR A 40 -7.76 -12.76 6.42
C TYR A 40 -7.94 -14.28 6.41
N GLY A 41 -7.28 -14.99 7.34
CA GLY A 41 -7.45 -16.43 7.53
C GLY A 41 -8.87 -16.81 7.91
N HIS A 42 -9.51 -16.02 8.79
CA HIS A 42 -10.91 -16.20 9.14
C HIS A 42 -11.84 -16.00 7.93
N TRP A 43 -11.58 -14.96 7.11
CA TRP A 43 -12.36 -14.69 5.91
C TRP A 43 -12.25 -15.82 4.87
N LEU A 44 -11.08 -16.43 4.71
CA LEU A 44 -10.89 -17.55 3.78
C LEU A 44 -11.71 -18.79 4.16
N SER A 45 -11.99 -19.01 5.45
CA SER A 45 -12.69 -20.20 6.01
C SER A 45 -12.05 -21.57 5.74
N THR A 46 -11.23 -21.73 4.69
CA THR A 46 -10.49 -22.95 4.35
C THR A 46 -9.16 -22.55 3.71
N ILE A 47 -8.07 -23.15 4.21
CA ILE A 47 -6.72 -22.92 3.69
C ILE A 47 -6.36 -24.10 2.80
N ASP A 48 -6.44 -23.90 1.48
CA ASP A 48 -5.95 -24.87 0.50
C ASP A 48 -4.53 -24.45 0.02
N PRO A 49 -3.50 -25.29 0.25
CA PRO A 49 -2.14 -25.00 -0.22
C PRO A 49 -1.99 -25.08 -1.75
N ARG A 50 -2.95 -25.66 -2.48
CA ARG A 50 -2.89 -25.80 -3.95
C ARG A 50 -3.35 -24.57 -4.71
N THR A 51 -4.18 -23.71 -4.13
CA THR A 51 -4.77 -22.55 -4.83
C THR A 51 -3.85 -21.32 -4.91
N ASN A 52 -2.59 -21.43 -4.48
CA ASN A 52 -1.60 -20.33 -4.51
C ASN A 52 -2.13 -19.02 -3.89
N THR A 53 -3.08 -19.12 -2.94
CA THR A 53 -3.76 -17.96 -2.34
C THR A 53 -2.80 -17.08 -1.52
N PHE A 54 -1.73 -17.69 -1.00
CA PHE A 54 -0.61 -17.03 -0.34
C PHE A 54 0.65 -16.92 -1.21
N GLY A 55 0.49 -17.16 -2.51
CA GLY A 55 1.60 -17.16 -3.47
C GLY A 55 1.97 -15.77 -3.97
N ILE A 56 2.71 -15.77 -5.07
CA ILE A 56 3.31 -14.58 -5.70
C ILE A 56 2.31 -13.43 -5.93
N LEU A 57 1.04 -13.77 -6.17
CA LEU A 57 -0.04 -12.83 -6.46
C LEU A 57 -0.29 -11.85 -5.31
N LEU A 58 -0.34 -12.37 -4.08
CA LEU A 58 -0.57 -11.57 -2.89
C LEU A 58 0.60 -10.63 -2.64
N THR A 59 1.84 -11.11 -2.83
CA THR A 59 3.06 -10.29 -2.71
C THR A 59 3.04 -9.12 -3.69
N PHE A 60 2.70 -9.35 -4.96
CA PHE A 60 2.59 -8.28 -5.94
C PHE A 60 1.50 -7.27 -5.57
N ASN A 61 0.33 -7.72 -5.13
CA ASN A 61 -0.74 -6.80 -4.70
C ASN A 61 -0.28 -5.92 -3.54
N VAL A 62 0.40 -6.49 -2.54
CA VAL A 62 0.97 -5.71 -1.41
C VAL A 62 2.03 -4.72 -1.89
N LEU A 63 2.90 -5.11 -2.82
CA LEU A 63 3.89 -4.21 -3.41
C LEU A 63 3.22 -3.04 -4.14
N ILE A 64 2.16 -3.30 -4.91
CA ILE A 64 1.42 -2.26 -5.61
C ILE A 64 0.82 -1.26 -4.61
N MET A 65 0.14 -1.75 -3.55
CA MET A 65 -0.44 -0.88 -2.51
C MET A 65 0.63 0.04 -1.88
N ILE A 66 1.79 -0.51 -1.52
CA ILE A 66 2.86 0.25 -0.86
C ILE A 66 3.55 1.21 -1.83
N VAL A 67 3.82 0.81 -3.07
CA VAL A 67 4.48 1.67 -4.07
C VAL A 67 3.56 2.80 -4.50
N LEU A 68 2.27 2.52 -4.69
CA LEU A 68 1.25 3.51 -4.99
C LEU A 68 1.15 4.53 -3.84
N GLY A 69 1.17 4.08 -2.59
CA GLY A 69 1.15 4.94 -1.40
C GLY A 69 2.46 5.72 -1.16
N GLY A 70 3.60 5.09 -1.44
CA GLY A 70 4.96 5.60 -1.21
C GLY A 70 5.69 4.87 -0.08
N LEU A 71 6.89 4.35 -0.37
CA LEU A 71 7.73 3.56 0.55
C LEU A 71 8.21 4.29 1.82
N GLY A 72 8.02 5.61 1.91
CA GLY A 72 8.56 6.47 2.97
C GLY A 72 7.51 7.15 3.85
N SER A 73 6.22 6.87 3.67
CA SER A 73 5.13 7.54 4.39
C SER A 73 4.09 6.52 4.86
N ILE A 74 3.85 6.46 6.18
CA ILE A 74 2.82 5.60 6.78
C ILE A 74 1.42 6.01 6.31
N THR A 75 1.15 7.32 6.28
CA THR A 75 -0.11 7.87 5.75
C THR A 75 -0.29 7.56 4.27
N GLY A 76 0.79 7.61 3.50
CA GLY A 76 0.82 7.21 2.09
C GLY A 76 0.45 5.75 1.91
N ALA A 77 1.02 4.84 2.71
CA ALA A 77 0.69 3.42 2.66
C ALA A 77 -0.79 3.13 2.95
N ILE A 78 -1.39 3.82 3.93
CA ILE A 78 -2.83 3.66 4.26
C ILE A 78 -3.70 4.12 3.10
N ILE A 79 -3.43 5.32 2.55
CA ILE A 79 -4.17 5.86 1.41
C ILE A 79 -3.97 5.00 0.16
N GLY A 80 -2.75 4.50 -0.05
CA GLY A 80 -2.42 3.62 -1.18
C GLY A 80 -3.15 2.29 -1.12
N GLY A 81 -3.25 1.68 0.07
CA GLY A 81 -4.07 0.49 0.30
C GLY A 81 -5.56 0.75 0.05
N ALA A 82 -6.10 1.85 0.58
CA ALA A 82 -7.49 2.23 0.37
C ALA A 82 -7.80 2.50 -1.11
N LEU A 83 -6.93 3.22 -1.82
CA LEU A 83 -7.10 3.50 -3.24
C LEU A 83 -7.00 2.22 -4.08
N PHE A 84 -6.08 1.32 -3.74
CA PHE A 84 -5.98 0.03 -4.41
C PHE A 84 -7.24 -0.81 -4.20
N ALA A 85 -7.78 -0.86 -2.98
CA ALA A 85 -9.02 -1.57 -2.70
C ALA A 85 -10.19 -0.99 -3.51
N PHE A 86 -10.33 0.33 -3.53
CA PHE A 86 -11.33 1.01 -4.36
C PHE A 86 -11.13 0.71 -5.84
N LEU A 87 -9.91 0.84 -6.34
CA LEU A 87 -9.59 0.58 -7.75
C LEU A 87 -9.86 -0.88 -8.12
N SER A 88 -9.62 -1.82 -7.22
CA SER A 88 -9.95 -3.24 -7.40
C SER A 88 -11.44 -3.47 -7.51
N GLU A 89 -12.26 -2.80 -6.69
CA GLU A 89 -13.71 -2.92 -6.76
C GLU A 89 -14.26 -2.23 -8.02
N TRP A 90 -13.67 -1.12 -8.44
CA TRP A 90 -13.99 -0.51 -9.73
C TRP A 90 -13.62 -1.45 -10.86
N LEU A 91 -12.38 -1.94 -10.95
CA LEU A 91 -11.97 -2.86 -12.02
C LEU A 91 -12.76 -4.17 -12.05
N ARG A 92 -13.52 -4.50 -11.00
CA ARG A 92 -14.43 -5.65 -11.01
C ARG A 92 -15.45 -5.59 -12.15
N PHE A 93 -15.84 -4.41 -12.63
CA PHE A 93 -16.71 -4.31 -13.81
C PHE A 93 -16.02 -4.85 -15.08
N LEU A 94 -14.67 -4.82 -15.17
CA LEU A 94 -13.90 -5.39 -16.27
C LEU A 94 -13.84 -6.93 -16.27
N GLU A 95 -14.06 -7.56 -15.12
CA GLU A 95 -14.13 -9.02 -15.02
C GLU A 95 -15.53 -9.57 -15.37
N GLY A 96 -16.54 -8.71 -15.45
CA GLY A 96 -17.84 -9.06 -16.00
C GLY A 96 -17.77 -9.29 -17.52
N PRO A 97 -18.65 -10.12 -18.10
CA PRO A 97 -18.70 -10.29 -19.55
C PRO A 97 -19.08 -8.97 -20.20
N MET A 98 -18.11 -8.30 -20.83
CA MET A 98 -18.33 -7.06 -21.56
C MET A 98 -17.88 -7.23 -23.01
N ASN A 99 -18.75 -6.81 -23.92
CA ASN A 99 -18.43 -6.72 -25.34
C ASN A 99 -17.71 -5.40 -25.56
N LEU A 100 -16.38 -5.44 -25.71
CA LEU A 100 -15.59 -4.27 -26.08
C LEU A 100 -15.18 -4.41 -27.55
N PHE A 101 -15.52 -3.40 -28.37
CA PHE A 101 -15.07 -3.31 -29.77
C PHE A 101 -15.36 -4.56 -30.65
N GLY A 102 -16.51 -5.21 -30.46
CA GLY A 102 -16.91 -6.36 -31.28
C GLY A 102 -16.21 -7.69 -30.94
N PHE A 103 -15.31 -7.71 -29.96
CA PHE A 103 -14.72 -8.94 -29.43
C PHE A 103 -15.41 -9.33 -28.12
N LYS A 104 -16.02 -10.53 -28.11
CA LYS A 104 -16.67 -11.11 -26.93
C LYS A 104 -15.59 -11.66 -26.01
N ILE A 105 -15.11 -10.85 -25.09
CA ILE A 105 -14.18 -11.29 -24.06
C ILE A 105 -15.02 -12.08 -23.04
N MET A 106 -14.92 -13.41 -23.07
CA MET A 106 -15.36 -14.22 -21.93
C MET A 106 -14.52 -13.73 -20.75
N GLY A 107 -15.18 -13.31 -19.66
CA GLY A 107 -14.51 -12.87 -18.44
C GLY A 107 -13.63 -13.98 -17.89
N MET A 108 -12.38 -14.06 -18.36
CA MET A 108 -11.39 -14.99 -17.87
C MET A 108 -10.88 -14.45 -16.54
N SER A 109 -11.02 -15.28 -15.50
CA SER A 109 -10.41 -15.05 -14.19
C SER A 109 -8.90 -14.82 -14.38
N GLY A 110 -8.44 -13.58 -14.21
CA GLY A 110 -7.04 -13.18 -14.45
C GLY A 110 -6.83 -11.86 -15.20
N MET A 111 -7.83 -11.31 -15.89
CA MET A 111 -7.70 -10.03 -16.60
C MET A 111 -7.34 -8.87 -15.66
N ARG A 112 -7.95 -8.82 -14.47
CA ARG A 112 -7.64 -7.84 -13.43
C ARG A 112 -6.16 -7.85 -13.04
N MET A 113 -5.54 -9.02 -13.04
CA MET A 113 -4.13 -9.17 -12.69
C MET A 113 -3.22 -8.54 -13.74
N LEU A 114 -3.48 -8.75 -15.03
CA LEU A 114 -2.71 -8.13 -16.11
C LEU A 114 -2.83 -6.60 -16.06
N VAL A 115 -4.03 -6.09 -15.80
CA VAL A 115 -4.26 -4.65 -15.64
C VAL A 115 -3.51 -4.11 -14.43
N PHE A 116 -3.51 -4.82 -13.29
CA PHE A 116 -2.75 -4.40 -12.11
C PHE A 116 -1.24 -4.45 -12.31
N SER A 117 -0.70 -5.46 -13.00
CA SER A 117 0.72 -5.52 -13.35
C SER A 117 1.11 -4.40 -14.31
N GLY A 118 0.28 -4.09 -15.32
CA GLY A 118 0.50 -2.95 -16.20
C GLY A 118 0.45 -1.62 -15.44
N LEU A 119 -0.55 -1.44 -14.58
CA LEU A 119 -0.69 -0.27 -13.73
C LEU A 119 0.53 -0.08 -12.83
N PHE A 120 1.05 -1.18 -12.25
CA PHE A 120 2.26 -1.14 -11.43
C PHE A 120 3.46 -0.59 -12.19
N VAL A 121 3.70 -1.10 -13.41
CA VAL A 121 4.81 -0.64 -14.26
C VAL A 121 4.63 0.83 -14.63
N ILE A 122 3.41 1.24 -15.00
CA ILE A 122 3.09 2.64 -15.30
C ILE A 122 3.38 3.53 -14.08
N ILE A 123 2.92 3.15 -12.90
CA ILE A 123 3.15 3.92 -11.66
C ILE A 123 4.65 3.99 -11.33
N MET A 124 5.40 2.91 -11.52
CA MET A 124 6.85 2.94 -11.31
C MET A 124 7.56 3.90 -12.26
N ILE A 125 7.11 3.99 -13.51
CA ILE A 125 7.71 4.89 -14.51
C ILE A 125 7.34 6.35 -14.23
N PHE A 126 6.06 6.64 -14.00
CA PHE A 126 5.57 8.02 -13.89
C PHE A 126 5.69 8.60 -12.48
N TRP A 127 5.51 7.79 -11.43
CA TRP A 127 5.52 8.21 -10.03
C TRP A 127 6.43 7.32 -9.14
N PRO A 128 7.76 7.35 -9.35
CA PRO A 128 8.71 6.53 -8.58
C PRO A 128 8.78 6.86 -7.08
N ARG A 129 8.16 7.98 -6.65
CA ARG A 129 8.05 8.35 -5.22
C ARG A 129 6.70 7.92 -4.60
N GLY A 130 5.71 7.44 -5.37
CA GLY A 130 4.34 7.19 -4.90
C GLY A 130 3.56 8.48 -4.61
N LEU A 131 2.27 8.37 -4.31
CA LEU A 131 1.34 9.50 -4.10
C LEU A 131 1.81 10.50 -3.04
N MET A 132 2.44 10.00 -1.97
CA MET A 132 2.84 10.83 -0.82
C MET A 132 4.35 11.00 -0.64
N GLY A 133 5.17 10.24 -1.37
CA GLY A 133 6.62 10.37 -1.30
C GLY A 133 7.17 10.23 0.13
N ARG A 134 7.88 11.28 0.57
CA ARG A 134 8.41 11.43 1.93
C ARG A 134 7.58 12.39 2.80
N LYS A 135 6.50 12.95 2.25
CA LYS A 135 5.62 13.86 2.97
C LYS A 135 4.63 13.01 3.74
N GLU A 136 4.63 13.15 5.05
CA GLU A 136 3.58 12.60 5.90
C GLU A 136 2.41 13.57 5.87
N PHE A 137 1.17 13.07 5.81
CA PHE A 137 0.00 13.90 6.00
C PHE A 137 0.04 14.46 7.42
N SER A 138 0.44 15.72 7.56
CA SER A 138 0.27 16.44 8.82
C SER A 138 -1.09 17.14 8.79
N TRP A 139 -1.92 16.89 9.80
CA TRP A 139 -3.19 17.61 10.02
C TRP A 139 -2.99 19.13 10.15
N GLU A 140 -1.79 19.61 10.48
CA GLU A 140 -1.43 21.04 10.48
C GLU A 140 -1.34 21.63 9.06
N GLY A 141 -0.98 20.82 8.06
CA GLY A 141 -0.97 21.21 6.64
C GLY A 141 -2.38 21.40 6.07
N LEU A 142 -3.34 20.61 6.54
CA LEU A 142 -4.75 20.72 6.14
C LEU A 142 -5.44 21.89 6.86
N ALA A 143 -5.14 22.10 8.15
CA ALA A 143 -5.64 23.23 8.93
C ALA A 143 -5.11 24.59 8.43
N SER A 144 -3.87 24.64 7.93
CA SER A 144 -3.30 25.86 7.34
C SER A 144 -3.86 26.18 5.94
N LEU A 145 -4.42 25.18 5.23
CA LEU A 145 -5.16 25.40 3.98
C LEU A 145 -6.53 26.02 4.24
N PHE A 146 -7.20 25.61 5.32
CA PHE A 146 -8.47 26.22 5.76
C PHE A 146 -8.27 27.60 6.40
N ARG A 147 -7.19 27.84 7.17
CA ARG A 147 -6.87 29.17 7.73
C ARG A 147 -6.36 30.20 6.72
N ARG A 148 -6.06 29.80 5.47
CA ARG A 148 -5.71 30.74 4.38
C ARG A 148 -6.92 31.38 3.70
N GLY A 149 -8.14 30.94 4.02
CA GLY A 149 -9.38 31.53 3.51
C GLY A 149 -9.88 32.75 4.27
N ASP A 150 -9.31 33.08 5.43
CA ASP A 150 -9.86 34.09 6.38
C ASP A 150 -8.96 35.33 6.52
N LYS A 151 -8.32 35.74 5.41
CA LYS A 151 -7.69 37.06 5.26
C LYS A 151 -7.98 37.59 3.86
N ARG A 152 -9.21 38.03 3.64
CA ARG A 152 -9.53 39.07 2.66
C ARG A 152 -10.28 40.18 3.38
#